data_AF-A0A7W2QTG6-F1
#
_entry.id   AF-A0A7W2QTG6-F1
#
_cell.length_a   1.000
_cell.length_b   1.000
_cell.length_c   1.000
_cell.angle_alpha   90.00
_cell.angle_beta   90.00
_cell.angle_gamma   90.00
#
_symmetry.space_group_name_H-M   'P 1'
#
loop_
_entity.id
_entity.type
_entity.pdbx_description
1 polymer ?
#
loop_
_entity_poly.entity_id
_entity_poly.type
_entity_poly.pdbx_seq_one_letter_code
_entity_poly.pdbx_strand_id
1 'polypeptide(L)'
;MNQSIDLEAAKAAFFASGGQIIVLEGFQYVPFRQRHHPEPKPKRVKPVRPAKEHPQQTRAKARTAQVAELAKTMTCGEVAELLGETKTALWGVAARGGFKFFSPPKPARPAKAKAKAEPSQEDRDIADKIIALRDAGKSRWGVTLELGIGNCRFTRIIAEFDINFPLQRNRG
;
A
#
# COMPACT_ATOMS: atom_id res chain seq x y z
N MET A 1 73.07 -46.01 15.62
CA MET A 1 72.15 -46.56 16.64
C MET A 1 70.96 -47.15 15.90
N ASN A 2 70.73 -48.46 16.07
CA ASN A 2 69.67 -49.16 15.36
C ASN A 2 68.37 -48.98 16.15
N GLN A 3 67.54 -48.02 15.74
CA GLN A 3 66.33 -47.59 16.45
C GLN A 3 65.34 -48.73 16.76
N SER A 4 65.40 -49.83 16.00
CA SER A 4 64.59 -51.04 16.23
C SER A 4 64.95 -51.77 17.52
N ILE A 5 66.24 -51.89 17.84
CA ILE A 5 66.74 -52.64 19.01
C ILE A 5 66.40 -51.89 20.29
N ASP A 6 66.57 -50.56 20.30
CA ASP A 6 66.28 -49.72 21.46
C ASP A 6 64.77 -49.74 21.81
N LEU A 7 63.89 -49.85 20.81
CA LEU A 7 62.45 -49.96 20.99
C LEU A 7 62.05 -51.30 21.63
N GLU A 8 62.64 -52.39 21.17
CA GLU A 8 62.39 -53.73 21.72
C GLU A 8 62.87 -53.84 23.16
N ALA A 9 64.05 -53.29 23.47
CA ALA A 9 64.56 -53.21 24.84
C ALA A 9 63.64 -52.40 25.75
N ALA A 10 63.14 -51.25 25.28
CA ALA A 10 62.22 -50.40 26.04
C ALA A 10 60.87 -51.09 26.30
N LYS A 11 60.32 -51.82 25.32
CA LYS A 11 59.11 -52.63 25.50
C LYS A 11 59.32 -53.73 26.52
N ALA A 12 60.43 -54.47 26.42
CA ALA A 12 60.76 -55.55 27.34
C ALA A 12 60.90 -55.04 28.79
N ALA A 13 61.56 -53.90 28.99
CA ALA A 13 61.69 -53.27 30.31
C ALA A 13 60.33 -52.85 30.90
N PHE A 14 59.41 -52.33 30.07
CA PHE A 14 58.06 -51.94 30.50
C PHE A 14 57.21 -53.14 30.96
N PHE A 15 57.30 -54.27 30.27
CA PHE A 15 56.61 -55.49 30.70
C PHE A 15 57.28 -56.12 31.93
N ALA A 16 58.61 -56.09 32.02
CA ALA A 16 59.36 -56.63 33.15
C ALA A 16 59.12 -55.86 34.47
N SER A 17 58.81 -54.56 34.40
CA SER A 17 58.41 -53.76 35.56
C SER A 17 56.96 -53.98 35.99
N GLY A 18 56.23 -54.87 35.31
CA GLY A 18 54.82 -55.19 35.61
C GLY A 18 53.81 -54.33 34.84
N GLY A 19 54.25 -53.54 33.85
CA GLY A 19 53.36 -52.76 33.00
C GLY A 19 52.45 -53.66 32.15
N GLN A 20 51.16 -53.31 32.08
CA GLN A 20 50.18 -53.98 31.22
C GLN A 20 49.61 -52.98 30.22
N ILE A 21 49.44 -53.42 28.98
CA ILE A 21 48.77 -52.63 27.95
C ILE A 21 47.28 -52.95 28.04
N ILE A 22 46.47 -51.94 28.33
CA ILE A 22 45.01 -52.04 28.31
C ILE A 22 44.53 -51.41 27.01
N VAL A 23 43.90 -52.20 26.15
CA VAL A 23 43.22 -51.70 24.96
C VAL A 23 41.80 -51.32 25.38
N LEU A 24 41.51 -50.02 25.42
CA LEU A 24 40.17 -49.53 25.73
C LEU A 24 39.29 -49.61 24.47
N GLU A 25 38.06 -50.10 24.64
CA GLU A 25 37.07 -50.08 23.57
C GLU A 25 36.76 -48.63 23.15
N GLY A 26 36.66 -48.41 21.84
CA GLY A 26 36.33 -47.10 21.29
C GLY A 26 34.94 -46.63 21.71
N PHE A 27 34.74 -45.32 21.84
CA PHE A 27 33.44 -44.76 22.18
C PHE A 27 32.40 -45.09 21.09
N GLN A 28 31.25 -45.63 21.50
CA GLN A 28 30.12 -45.86 20.60
C GLN A 28 29.14 -44.70 20.66
N TYR A 29 28.89 -44.08 19.50
CA TYR A 29 28.00 -42.94 19.40
C TYR A 29 26.55 -43.30 19.77
N VAL A 30 25.97 -42.50 20.68
CA VAL A 30 24.55 -42.56 21.04
C VAL A 30 23.86 -41.27 20.57
N PRO A 31 22.83 -41.36 19.71
CA PRO A 31 22.06 -40.19 19.27
C PRO A 31 21.46 -39.38 20.43
N PHE A 32 21.43 -38.06 20.27
CA PHE A 32 20.82 -37.18 21.26
C PHE A 32 19.31 -37.41 21.38
N ARG A 33 18.79 -37.38 22.61
CA ARG A 33 17.35 -37.46 22.88
C ARG A 33 16.63 -36.25 22.26
N GLN A 34 15.46 -36.49 21.67
CA GLN A 34 14.62 -35.43 21.13
C GLN A 34 14.17 -34.47 22.24
N ARG A 35 14.22 -33.17 21.98
CA ARG A 35 13.79 -32.14 22.93
C ARG A 35 12.26 -32.03 22.92
N HIS A 36 11.61 -32.36 24.03
CA HIS A 36 10.19 -32.09 24.22
C HIS A 36 9.99 -30.69 24.82
N HIS A 37 9.18 -29.85 24.17
CA HIS A 37 8.71 -28.61 24.76
C HIS A 37 7.50 -28.92 25.65
N PRO A 38 7.39 -28.33 26.85
CA PRO A 38 6.23 -28.52 27.70
C PRO A 38 4.99 -27.98 27.00
N GLU A 39 3.85 -28.66 27.19
CA GLU A 39 2.58 -28.18 26.64
C GLU A 39 2.26 -26.76 27.15
N PRO A 40 1.71 -25.89 26.28
CA PRO A 40 1.39 -24.52 26.66
C PRO A 40 0.35 -24.52 27.78
N LYS A 41 0.72 -23.95 28.93
CA LYS A 41 -0.20 -23.83 30.08
C LYS A 41 -1.46 -23.05 29.68
N PRO A 42 -2.66 -23.49 30.07
CA PRO A 42 -3.88 -22.74 29.79
C PRO A 42 -3.81 -21.34 30.41
N LYS A 43 -4.12 -20.32 29.62
CA LYS A 43 -4.17 -18.93 30.11
C LYS A 43 -5.23 -18.83 31.20
N ARG A 44 -4.83 -18.39 32.40
CA ARG A 44 -5.80 -18.07 33.47
C ARG A 44 -6.76 -17.00 32.96
N VAL A 45 -8.06 -17.30 33.02
CA VAL A 45 -9.11 -16.31 32.75
C VAL A 45 -8.98 -15.21 33.80
N LYS A 46 -8.62 -14.00 33.38
CA LYS A 46 -8.57 -12.85 34.29
C LYS A 46 -10.02 -12.54 34.72
N PRO A 47 -10.28 -12.27 36.01
CA PRO A 47 -11.61 -11.83 36.43
C PRO A 47 -11.99 -10.57 35.63
N VAL A 48 -13.20 -10.56 35.08
CA VAL A 48 -13.77 -9.41 34.37
C VAL A 48 -13.99 -8.31 35.41
N ARG A 49 -12.97 -7.46 35.60
CA ARG A 49 -13.15 -6.22 36.35
C ARG A 49 -14.02 -5.30 35.50
N PRO A 50 -15.02 -4.60 36.06
CA PRO A 50 -15.68 -3.53 35.33
C PRO A 50 -14.59 -2.56 34.87
N ALA A 51 -14.57 -2.26 33.57
CA ALA A 51 -13.59 -1.36 33.00
C ALA A 51 -13.75 0.00 33.67
N LYS A 52 -12.91 0.31 34.67
CA LYS A 52 -12.83 1.66 35.23
C LYS A 52 -12.36 2.56 34.09
N GLU A 53 -13.21 3.51 33.70
CA GLU A 53 -12.85 4.47 32.67
C GLU A 53 -11.60 5.21 33.12
N HIS A 54 -10.54 5.13 32.32
CA HIS A 54 -9.31 5.84 32.61
C HIS A 54 -9.60 7.35 32.60
N PRO A 55 -9.03 8.16 33.51
CA PRO A 55 -9.29 9.61 33.55
C PRO A 55 -8.96 10.34 32.24
N GLN A 56 -8.11 9.78 31.39
CA GLN A 56 -7.87 10.32 30.05
C GLN A 56 -9.05 10.06 29.09
N GLN A 57 -9.74 8.92 29.23
CA GLN A 57 -10.92 8.61 28.41
C GLN A 57 -12.09 9.53 28.77
N THR A 58 -12.29 9.83 30.06
CA THR A 58 -13.34 10.76 30.49
C THR A 58 -13.09 12.16 29.97
N ARG A 59 -11.85 12.66 30.04
CA ARG A 59 -11.44 13.94 29.44
C ARG A 59 -11.62 13.97 27.92
N ALA A 60 -11.25 12.90 27.23
CA ALA A 60 -11.43 12.79 25.78
C ALA A 60 -12.91 12.79 25.39
N LYS A 61 -13.77 12.09 26.14
CA LYS A 61 -15.22 12.10 25.93
C LYS A 61 -15.81 13.50 26.17
N ALA A 62 -15.43 14.16 27.26
CA ALA A 62 -15.88 15.52 27.57
C ALA A 62 -15.49 16.51 26.45
N ARG A 63 -14.24 16.46 25.98
CA ARG A 63 -13.79 17.26 24.84
C ARG A 63 -14.57 16.95 23.56
N THR A 64 -14.82 15.68 23.29
CA THR A 64 -15.60 15.26 22.12
C THR A 64 -17.02 15.82 22.18
N ALA A 65 -17.66 15.80 23.34
CA ALA A 65 -18.98 16.39 23.55
C ALA A 65 -18.98 17.91 23.33
N GLN A 66 -17.99 18.62 23.87
CA GLN A 66 -17.85 20.07 23.66
C GLN A 66 -17.70 20.41 22.17
N VAL A 67 -16.80 19.72 21.46
CA VAL A 67 -16.58 19.95 20.02
C VAL A 67 -17.83 19.56 19.22
N ALA A 68 -18.57 18.53 19.62
CA ALA A 68 -19.80 18.12 18.95
C ALA A 68 -20.91 19.18 19.03
N GLU A 69 -21.02 19.89 20.16
CA GLU A 69 -21.97 21.02 20.28
C GLU A 69 -21.57 22.19 19.39
N LEU A 70 -20.28 22.57 19.39
CA LEU A 70 -19.76 23.64 18.52
C LEU A 70 -19.87 23.28 17.03
N ALA A 71 -19.69 22.01 16.68
CA ALA A 71 -19.77 21.54 15.31
C ALA A 71 -21.16 21.71 14.66
N LYS A 72 -22.23 21.82 15.47
CA LYS A 72 -23.59 22.06 14.96
C LYS A 72 -23.76 23.47 14.40
N THR A 73 -23.05 24.45 14.98
CA THR A 73 -23.23 25.87 14.66
C THR A 73 -22.08 26.45 13.84
N MET A 74 -20.86 25.94 14.03
CA MET A 74 -19.64 26.54 13.49
C MET A 74 -18.91 25.62 12.51
N THR A 75 -18.14 26.23 11.61
CA THR A 75 -17.26 25.48 10.70
C THR A 75 -16.01 24.97 11.42
N CYS A 76 -15.37 23.93 10.87
CA CYS A 76 -14.14 23.37 11.46
C CYS A 76 -13.02 24.43 11.63
N GLY A 77 -12.98 25.45 10.76
CA GLY A 77 -12.01 26.54 10.88
C GLY A 77 -12.31 27.48 12.04
N GLU A 78 -13.57 27.86 12.22
CA GLU A 78 -13.98 28.70 13.35
C GLU A 78 -13.77 28.00 14.69
N VAL A 79 -14.06 26.69 14.77
CA VAL A 79 -13.81 25.89 15.97
C VAL A 79 -12.31 25.78 16.26
N ALA A 80 -11.47 25.67 15.22
CA ALA A 80 -10.02 25.65 15.35
C ALA A 80 -9.48 26.95 15.96
N GLU A 81 -9.98 28.10 15.49
CA GLU A 81 -9.60 29.42 16.00
C GLU A 81 -10.08 29.64 17.44
N LEU A 82 -11.30 29.22 17.77
CA LEU A 82 -11.88 29.36 19.11
C LEU A 82 -11.13 28.52 20.15
N LEU A 83 -10.83 27.26 19.83
CA LEU A 83 -10.17 26.34 20.76
C LEU A 83 -8.63 26.41 20.71
N GLY A 84 -8.06 27.15 19.75
CA GLY A 84 -6.62 27.19 19.52
C GLY A 84 -6.03 25.85 19.06
N GLU A 85 -6.84 25.03 18.38
CA GLU A 85 -6.47 23.69 17.94
C GLU A 85 -6.22 23.62 16.43
N THR A 86 -5.46 22.62 15.98
CA THR A 86 -5.28 22.38 14.56
C THR A 86 -6.52 21.74 13.94
N LYS A 87 -6.86 22.12 12.70
CA LYS A 87 -7.97 21.51 11.95
C LYS A 87 -7.84 19.99 11.86
N THR A 88 -6.62 19.47 11.74
CA THR A 88 -6.34 18.02 11.69
C THR A 88 -6.70 17.30 12.99
N ALA A 89 -6.42 17.91 14.14
CA ALA A 89 -6.81 17.35 15.44
C ALA A 89 -8.34 17.29 15.58
N LEU A 90 -9.04 18.35 15.16
CA LEU A 90 -10.50 18.42 15.16
C LEU A 90 -11.16 17.39 14.25
N TRP A 91 -10.61 17.15 13.04
CA TRP A 91 -11.07 16.06 12.18
C TRP A 91 -10.90 14.69 12.83
N GLY A 92 -9.81 14.49 13.57
CA GLY A 92 -9.59 13.27 14.35
C GLY A 92 -10.60 13.10 15.50
N VAL A 93 -11.00 14.19 16.17
CA VAL A 93 -12.05 14.18 17.20
C VAL A 93 -13.41 13.89 16.58
N ALA A 94 -13.74 14.54 15.45
CA ALA A 94 -14.98 14.33 14.73
C ALA A 94 -15.13 12.89 14.23
N ALA A 95 -14.06 12.28 13.70
CA ALA A 95 -14.04 10.88 13.29
C ALA A 95 -14.26 9.92 14.47
N ARG A 96 -13.65 10.20 15.64
CA ARG A 96 -13.84 9.40 16.85
C ARG A 96 -15.23 9.59 17.49
N GLY A 97 -15.79 10.79 17.39
CA GLY A 97 -17.09 11.16 17.94
C GLY A 97 -18.27 10.93 16.99
N GLY A 98 -18.03 10.58 15.72
CA GLY A 98 -19.08 10.29 14.74
C GLY A 98 -19.90 11.51 14.29
N PHE A 99 -19.38 12.73 14.39
CA PHE A 99 -20.08 13.95 13.98
C PHE A 99 -19.36 14.68 12.85
N LYS A 100 -20.04 15.65 12.24
CA LYS A 100 -19.49 16.51 11.17
C LYS A 100 -19.68 17.98 11.57
N PHE A 101 -18.73 18.81 11.17
CA PHE A 101 -18.83 20.27 11.32
C PHE A 101 -19.83 20.85 10.33
N PHE A 102 -20.39 22.00 10.69
CA PHE A 102 -21.21 22.81 9.80
C PHE A 102 -20.42 23.11 8.52
N SER A 103 -21.06 22.86 7.38
CA SER A 103 -20.52 23.20 6.07
C SER A 103 -21.46 24.20 5.43
N PRO A 104 -21.03 25.46 5.22
CA PRO A 104 -21.85 26.42 4.51
C PRO A 104 -22.15 25.90 3.09
N PRO A 105 -23.30 26.26 2.50
CA PRO A 105 -23.62 25.89 1.14
C PRO A 105 -22.51 26.43 0.23
N LYS A 106 -21.86 25.54 -0.52
CA LYS A 106 -20.81 25.94 -1.46
C LYS A 106 -21.45 26.85 -2.52
N PRO A 107 -20.81 27.97 -2.90
CA PRO A 107 -21.29 28.75 -4.02
C PRO A 107 -21.40 27.82 -5.23
N ALA A 108 -22.45 27.99 -6.02
CA ALA A 108 -22.62 27.23 -7.26
C ALA A 108 -21.32 27.39 -8.06
N ARG A 109 -20.65 26.25 -8.33
CA ARG A 109 -19.44 26.26 -9.15
C ARG A 109 -19.84 26.98 -10.44
N PRO A 110 -19.10 28.02 -10.87
CA PRO A 110 -19.42 28.67 -12.14
C PRO A 110 -19.51 27.54 -13.16
N ALA A 111 -20.67 27.45 -13.82
CA ALA A 111 -20.87 26.46 -14.87
C ALA A 111 -19.64 26.61 -15.75
N LYS A 112 -18.83 25.54 -15.87
CA LYS A 112 -17.73 25.56 -16.82
C LYS A 112 -18.41 25.91 -18.13
N ALA A 113 -18.24 27.15 -18.59
CA ALA A 113 -18.79 27.58 -19.83
C ALA A 113 -18.16 26.63 -20.84
N LYS A 114 -18.91 25.59 -21.23
CA LYS A 114 -18.73 24.95 -22.52
C LYS A 114 -19.18 26.02 -23.51
N ALA A 115 -18.46 27.14 -23.57
CA ALA A 115 -18.52 28.01 -24.70
C ALA A 115 -18.18 27.06 -25.84
N LYS A 116 -19.19 26.74 -26.66
CA LYS A 116 -18.98 26.20 -27.98
C LYS A 116 -18.13 27.28 -28.66
N ALA A 117 -16.82 27.20 -28.49
CA ALA A 117 -15.92 28.01 -29.27
C ALA A 117 -16.25 27.63 -30.71
N GLU A 118 -16.62 28.62 -31.51
CA GLU A 118 -16.82 28.41 -32.94
C GLU A 118 -15.64 27.60 -33.49
N PRO A 119 -15.89 26.57 -34.32
CA PRO A 119 -14.83 25.73 -34.83
C PRO A 119 -13.76 26.61 -35.48
N SER A 120 -12.54 26.52 -34.96
CA SER A 120 -11.42 27.31 -35.46
C SER A 120 -11.17 26.96 -36.93
N GLN A 121 -10.57 27.89 -37.68
CA GLN A 121 -10.16 27.62 -39.08
C GLN A 121 -9.28 26.36 -39.17
N GLU A 122 -8.42 26.14 -38.17
CA GLU A 122 -7.61 24.91 -38.06
C GLU A 122 -8.46 23.64 -37.97
N ASP A 123 -9.57 23.66 -37.23
CA ASP A 123 -10.44 22.49 -37.09
C ASP A 123 -11.19 22.20 -38.41
N ARG A 124 -11.45 23.22 -39.23
CA ARG A 124 -12.00 23.05 -40.60
C ARG A 124 -10.97 22.40 -41.53
N ASP A 125 -9.73 22.89 -41.53
CA ASP A 125 -8.66 22.32 -42.35
C ASP A 125 -8.36 20.85 -41.96
N ILE A 126 -8.44 20.55 -40.67
CA ILE A 126 -8.29 19.19 -40.17
C ILE A 126 -9.50 18.32 -40.57
N ALA A 127 -10.72 18.84 -40.54
CA ALA A 127 -11.91 18.14 -41.01
C ALA A 127 -11.78 17.73 -42.49
N ASP A 128 -11.34 18.64 -43.36
CA ASP A 128 -11.13 18.36 -44.79
C ASP A 128 -10.08 17.25 -45.00
N LYS A 129 -8.99 17.28 -44.22
CA LYS A 129 -7.97 16.21 -44.24
C LYS A 129 -8.50 14.87 -43.74
N ILE A 130 -9.35 14.88 -42.71
CA ILE A 130 -10.01 13.66 -42.21
C ILE A 130 -10.90 13.05 -43.28
N ILE A 131 -11.63 13.86 -44.05
CA ILE A 131 -12.46 13.41 -45.17
C ILE A 131 -11.60 12.79 -46.28
N ALA A 132 -10.51 13.46 -46.68
CA ALA A 132 -9.60 12.94 -47.69
C ALA A 132 -8.97 11.59 -47.28
N LEU A 133 -8.55 11.47 -46.01
CA LEU A 133 -7.97 10.22 -45.49
C LEU A 133 -9.02 9.11 -45.30
N ARG A 134 -10.28 9.48 -45.02
CA ARG A 134 -11.41 8.54 -45.00
C ARG A 134 -11.61 7.93 -46.38
N ASP A 135 -11.65 8.77 -47.42
CA ASP A 135 -11.88 8.33 -48.80
C ASP A 135 -10.70 7.49 -49.32
N ALA A 136 -9.50 7.74 -48.80
CA ALA A 136 -8.33 6.86 -49.00
C ALA A 136 -8.39 5.53 -48.21
N GLY A 137 -9.43 5.29 -47.41
CA GLY A 137 -9.65 4.04 -46.68
C GLY A 137 -8.80 3.86 -45.42
N LYS A 138 -8.24 4.93 -44.85
CA LYS A 138 -7.43 4.86 -43.62
C LYS A 138 -8.29 4.53 -42.40
N SER A 139 -7.69 3.87 -41.41
CA SER A 139 -8.32 3.64 -40.11
C SER A 139 -8.22 4.89 -39.23
N ARG A 140 -9.13 5.05 -38.25
CA ARG A 140 -9.11 6.19 -37.31
C ARG A 140 -7.75 6.39 -36.65
N TRP A 141 -7.11 5.29 -36.23
CA TRP A 141 -5.77 5.33 -35.64
C TRP A 141 -4.72 5.82 -36.65
N GLY A 142 -4.77 5.34 -37.89
CA GLY A 142 -3.89 5.80 -38.96
C GLY A 142 -4.04 7.29 -39.23
N VAL A 143 -5.29 7.80 -39.24
CA VAL A 143 -5.58 9.23 -39.40
C VAL A 143 -5.05 10.06 -38.23
N THR A 144 -5.23 9.61 -36.97
CA THR A 144 -4.68 10.32 -35.81
C THR A 144 -3.16 10.35 -35.80
N LEU A 145 -2.51 9.29 -36.28
CA LEU A 145 -1.06 9.19 -36.38
C LEU A 145 -0.52 10.11 -37.49
N GLU A 146 -1.18 10.13 -38.64
CA GLU A 146 -0.78 10.92 -39.81
C GLU A 146 -1.02 12.42 -39.61
N LEU A 147 -2.10 12.79 -38.92
CA LEU A 147 -2.42 14.19 -38.59
C LEU A 147 -1.76 14.67 -37.27
N GLY A 148 -1.14 13.78 -36.50
CA GLY A 148 -0.52 14.10 -35.21
C GLY A 148 -1.50 14.61 -34.15
N ILE A 149 -2.79 14.26 -34.26
CA ILE A 149 -3.86 14.73 -33.35
C ILE A 149 -4.26 13.64 -32.35
N GLY A 150 -4.54 14.05 -31.11
CA GLY A 150 -5.07 13.14 -30.10
C GLY A 150 -6.49 12.68 -30.40
N ASN A 151 -6.85 11.47 -29.95
CA ASN A 151 -8.17 10.86 -30.18
C ASN A 151 -9.33 11.76 -29.71
N CYS A 152 -9.19 12.46 -28.58
CA CYS A 152 -10.22 13.38 -28.09
C CYS A 152 -10.49 14.55 -29.04
N ARG A 153 -9.44 15.11 -29.68
CA ARG A 153 -9.56 16.19 -30.67
C ARG A 153 -10.21 15.65 -31.95
N PHE A 154 -9.79 14.47 -32.40
CA PHE A 154 -10.36 13.79 -33.56
C PHE A 154 -11.85 13.48 -33.40
N THR A 155 -12.27 12.92 -32.26
CA THR A 155 -13.69 12.63 -31.99
C THR A 155 -14.52 13.91 -31.87
N ARG A 156 -13.94 15.00 -31.34
CA ARG A 156 -14.61 16.30 -31.28
C ARG A 156 -14.89 16.83 -32.68
N ILE A 157 -13.87 16.85 -33.55
CA ILE A 157 -13.98 17.35 -34.93
C ILE A 157 -14.99 16.51 -35.72
N ILE A 158 -14.97 15.19 -35.60
CA ILE A 158 -15.97 14.32 -36.24
C ILE A 158 -17.39 14.70 -35.82
N ALA A 159 -17.63 14.92 -34.51
CA ALA A 159 -18.95 15.27 -34.01
C ALA A 159 -19.37 16.71 -34.34
N GLU A 160 -18.42 17.62 -34.46
CA GLU A 160 -18.64 19.04 -34.74
C GLU A 160 -18.95 19.29 -36.23
N PHE A 161 -18.33 18.51 -37.12
CA PHE A 161 -18.52 18.59 -38.58
C PHE A 161 -19.40 17.47 -39.16
N ASP A 162 -20.03 16.66 -38.30
CA ASP A 162 -20.89 15.52 -38.66
C ASP A 162 -20.27 14.57 -39.71
N ILE A 163 -18.97 14.27 -39.55
CA ILE A 163 -18.23 13.45 -40.50
C ILE A 163 -18.52 11.97 -40.21
N ASN A 164 -19.21 11.29 -41.13
CA ASN A 164 -19.37 9.84 -41.04
C ASN A 164 -18.03 9.13 -41.33
N PHE A 165 -17.30 8.78 -40.27
CA PHE A 165 -16.07 8.00 -40.32
C PHE A 165 -16.29 6.62 -39.69
N PRO A 166 -16.07 5.50 -40.40
CA PRO A 166 -16.39 4.17 -39.88
C PRO A 166 -15.54 3.82 -38.63
N LEU A 167 -16.17 3.16 -37.65
CA LEU A 167 -15.50 2.73 -36.41
C LEU A 167 -14.61 1.51 -36.63
N GLN A 168 -14.97 0.66 -37.59
CA GLN A 168 -14.27 -0.55 -37.99
C GLN A 168 -13.86 -0.42 -39.46
N ARG A 169 -12.68 -0.95 -39.83
CA ARG A 169 -12.29 -1.06 -41.24
C ARG A 169 -13.34 -1.98 -41.89
N ASN A 170 -14.09 -1.47 -42.87
CA ASN A 170 -14.95 -2.32 -43.71
C ASN A 170 -14.03 -3.39 -44.30
N ARG A 171 -14.13 -4.61 -43.77
CA ARG A 171 -13.61 -5.80 -44.43
C ARG A 171 -14.66 -6.07 -45.50
N GLY A 172 -14.32 -5.76 -46.75
CA GLY A 172 -15.11 -6.19 -47.89
C GLY A 172 -15.28 -7.70 -47.88
#